data_AF-A0A1U7XKD3-F1
#
_entry.id   AF-A0A1U7XKD3-F1
#
_cell.length_a   1.000
_cell.length_b   1.000
_cell.length_c   1.000
_cell.angle_alpha   90.00
_cell.angle_beta   90.00
_cell.angle_gamma   90.00
#
_symmetry.space_group_name_H-M   'P 1'
#
loop_
_entity.id
_entity.type
_entity.pdbx_description
1 polymer ?
#
loop_
_entity_poly.entity_id
_entity_poly.type
_entity_poly.pdbx_seq_one_letter_code
_entity_poly.pdbx_strand_id
1 'polypeptide(L)'
;MVSETQINLSSTANNSTSPSLVCSVIQPSQLVSFNPASQLSLKLNGSTNYSIWKAQVTTLLFVYDLIGYIDGSSKCPAQFIIENNLQLVNPNYKLWQRQDSLVCNTIMAFVNHSIAPIIAHVVTAKHAWETLQTIFASKSQSRIFGLREILANLRKETRPVANYMKEIKTIADDLAYSGSPLTNEELVIKVLSGLGPEFKEISAAIRARDNPISFEELYDKLLAHEVFVQYSEPKAVAPVVTAQFNQRVSNAQISQQRNYNNVGNQILQ
;
A
#
# COMPACT_ATOMS: atom_id res chain seq x y z
N MET A 1 58.97 -25.76 62.97
CA MET A 1 59.05 -24.34 62.57
C MET A 1 59.57 -24.31 61.16
N VAL A 2 58.70 -24.30 60.17
CA VAL A 2 59.10 -24.12 58.77
C VAL A 2 58.01 -23.28 58.11
N SER A 3 58.34 -22.04 57.76
CA SER A 3 57.53 -21.17 56.91
C SER A 3 58.43 -20.73 55.75
N GLU A 4 58.20 -21.34 54.60
CA GLU A 4 58.38 -20.81 53.25
C GLU A 4 56.98 -20.97 52.60
N THR A 5 56.43 -20.13 51.73
CA THR A 5 56.98 -19.57 50.49
C THR A 5 55.97 -18.60 49.84
N GLN A 6 56.49 -17.65 49.05
CA GLN A 6 55.99 -17.08 47.76
C GLN A 6 54.71 -16.21 47.61
N ILE A 7 54.94 -14.89 47.53
CA ILE A 7 54.95 -13.99 46.34
C ILE A 7 54.09 -14.34 45.08
N ASN A 8 53.07 -13.48 44.86
CA ASN A 8 52.56 -12.74 43.67
C ASN A 8 51.88 -13.34 42.41
N LEU A 9 50.88 -12.53 42.00
CA LEU A 9 50.49 -12.01 40.66
C LEU A 9 49.42 -12.73 39.81
N SER A 10 48.22 -12.11 39.85
CA SER A 10 47.32 -11.73 38.74
C SER A 10 46.78 -12.78 37.74
N SER A 11 45.45 -12.92 37.71
CA SER A 11 44.70 -13.24 36.49
C SER A 11 43.32 -12.55 36.48
N THR A 12 43.14 -11.63 35.55
CA THR A 12 41.89 -10.97 35.18
C THR A 12 40.89 -11.99 34.64
N ALA A 13 39.63 -11.97 35.09
CA ALA A 13 38.55 -12.69 34.42
C ALA A 13 37.28 -11.83 34.37
N ASN A 14 36.83 -11.63 33.14
CA ASN A 14 35.87 -10.63 32.68
C ASN A 14 34.43 -10.90 33.12
N ASN A 15 33.71 -9.85 33.52
CA ASN A 15 32.25 -9.84 33.60
C ASN A 15 31.66 -10.04 32.20
N SER A 16 31.00 -11.18 31.99
CA SER A 16 30.12 -11.41 30.84
C SER A 16 28.69 -11.58 31.36
N THR A 17 27.95 -10.47 31.35
CA THR A 17 26.52 -10.46 31.64
C THR A 17 25.77 -11.03 30.43
N SER A 18 25.33 -12.27 30.53
CA SER A 18 24.33 -12.84 29.61
C SER A 18 22.93 -12.53 30.16
N PRO A 19 21.96 -12.05 29.36
CA PRO A 19 20.61 -11.83 29.84
C PRO A 19 19.89 -13.18 29.92
N SER A 20 19.82 -13.75 31.13
CA SER A 20 18.97 -14.91 31.38
C SER A 20 17.50 -14.46 31.38
N LEU A 21 16.73 -14.95 30.40
CA LEU A 21 15.27 -14.83 30.35
C LEU A 21 14.67 -15.64 31.50
N VAL A 22 14.29 -14.95 32.59
CA VAL A 22 13.56 -15.58 33.69
C VAL A 22 12.07 -15.61 33.31
N CYS A 23 11.59 -16.78 32.88
CA CYS A 23 10.16 -17.03 32.76
C CYS A 23 9.60 -17.24 34.17
N SER A 24 9.00 -16.19 34.74
CA SER A 24 8.36 -16.25 36.06
C SER A 24 6.89 -16.63 35.87
N VAL A 25 6.48 -17.74 36.50
CA VAL A 25 5.07 -18.13 36.59
C VAL A 25 4.32 -17.03 37.35
N ILE A 26 3.37 -16.36 36.68
CA ILE A 26 2.64 -15.21 37.21
C ILE A 26 1.67 -15.70 38.31
N GLN A 27 1.87 -15.25 39.55
CA GLN A 27 0.87 -15.41 40.61
C GLN A 27 -0.25 -14.36 40.45
N PRO A 28 -1.52 -14.69 40.76
CA PRO A 28 -2.70 -13.83 40.51
C PRO A 28 -2.77 -12.51 41.32
N SER A 29 -1.72 -12.18 42.07
CA SER A 29 -1.62 -10.97 42.91
C SER A 29 -0.53 -9.99 42.48
N GLN A 30 0.22 -10.26 41.40
CA GLN A 30 1.33 -9.42 40.96
C GLN A 30 0.92 -8.54 39.77
N LEU A 31 1.21 -7.23 39.89
CA LEU A 31 1.04 -6.29 38.78
C LEU A 31 2.08 -6.59 37.69
N VAL A 32 1.62 -6.72 36.46
CA VAL A 32 2.49 -6.88 35.30
C VAL A 32 2.85 -5.51 34.78
N SER A 33 4.14 -5.17 34.84
CA SER A 33 4.69 -3.92 34.32
C SER A 33 5.45 -4.16 33.03
N PHE A 34 5.33 -3.22 32.09
CA PHE A 34 6.06 -3.21 30.83
C PHE A 34 7.13 -2.13 30.86
N ASN A 35 8.20 -2.34 30.09
CA ASN A 35 9.07 -1.25 29.70
C ASN A 35 8.80 -0.95 28.22
N PRO A 36 7.89 0.00 27.92
CA PRO A 36 7.42 0.25 26.56
C PRO A 36 8.56 0.62 25.60
N ALA A 37 9.58 1.32 26.10
CA ALA A 37 10.73 1.75 25.30
C ALA A 37 11.62 0.60 24.83
N SER A 38 11.59 -0.55 25.52
CA SER A 38 12.42 -1.72 25.20
C SER A 38 11.68 -2.83 24.44
N GLN A 39 10.34 -2.82 24.46
CA GLN A 39 9.53 -3.96 24.02
C GLN A 39 8.84 -3.76 22.66
N LEU A 40 8.63 -2.52 22.21
CA LEU A 40 8.09 -2.22 20.87
C LEU A 40 8.69 -0.92 20.31
N SER A 41 9.27 -0.99 19.11
CA SER A 41 9.85 0.16 18.42
C SER A 41 8.84 0.96 17.59
N LEU A 42 7.71 0.35 17.20
CA LEU A 42 6.74 0.96 16.29
C LEU A 42 5.69 1.77 17.07
N LYS A 43 5.74 3.09 16.94
CA LYS A 43 4.69 3.99 17.43
C LYS A 43 3.59 4.16 16.39
N LEU A 44 2.33 4.18 16.81
CA LEU A 44 1.20 4.54 15.95
C LEU A 44 1.44 5.95 15.39
N ASN A 45 1.55 6.09 14.08
CA ASN A 45 1.85 7.37 13.41
C ASN A 45 0.67 7.88 12.58
N GLY A 46 -0.43 7.16 12.61
CA GLY A 46 -1.60 7.40 11.78
C GLY A 46 -2.16 6.06 11.34
N SER A 47 -2.83 6.06 10.20
CA SER A 47 -3.53 4.85 9.76
C SER A 47 -2.75 3.97 8.82
N THR A 48 -1.71 4.50 8.21
CA THR A 48 -0.83 3.75 7.31
C THR A 48 -0.18 2.58 8.03
N ASN A 49 0.15 2.75 9.33
CA ASN A 49 0.71 1.70 10.17
C ASN A 49 -0.26 1.11 11.20
N TYR A 50 -1.53 1.54 11.23
CA TYR A 50 -2.48 1.12 12.27
C TYR A 50 -2.66 -0.40 12.32
N SER A 51 -2.76 -1.09 11.19
CA SER A 51 -2.94 -2.55 11.17
C SER A 51 -1.76 -3.28 11.79
N ILE A 52 -0.53 -2.87 11.46
CA ILE A 52 0.71 -3.47 11.99
C ILE A 52 0.84 -3.14 13.48
N TRP A 53 0.60 -1.88 13.84
CA TRP A 53 0.61 -1.43 15.24
C TRP A 53 -0.41 -2.20 16.09
N LYS A 54 -1.66 -2.33 15.60
CA LYS A 54 -2.73 -3.06 16.28
C LYS A 54 -2.32 -4.50 16.52
N ALA A 55 -1.77 -5.17 15.51
CA ALA A 55 -1.31 -6.55 15.62
C ALA A 55 -0.20 -6.70 16.68
N GLN A 56 0.78 -5.79 16.70
CA GLN A 56 1.86 -5.81 17.69
C GLN A 56 1.38 -5.59 19.13
N VAL A 57 0.55 -4.56 19.36
CA VAL A 57 0.03 -4.27 20.71
C VAL A 57 -0.89 -5.39 21.20
N THR A 58 -1.75 -5.93 20.33
CA THR A 58 -2.63 -7.07 20.65
C THR A 58 -1.80 -8.29 21.04
N THR A 59 -0.77 -8.62 20.24
CA THR A 59 0.12 -9.77 20.52
C THR A 59 0.86 -9.60 21.83
N LEU A 60 1.38 -8.41 22.10
CA LEU A 60 2.07 -8.11 23.35
C LEU A 60 1.12 -8.33 24.54
N LEU A 61 -0.05 -7.68 24.55
CA LEU A 61 -1.01 -7.82 25.65
C LEU A 61 -1.48 -9.26 25.83
N PHE A 62 -1.62 -10.03 24.74
CA PHE A 62 -1.94 -11.45 24.81
C PHE A 62 -0.86 -12.27 25.52
N VAL A 63 0.43 -12.08 25.18
CA VAL A 63 1.54 -12.81 25.80
C VAL A 63 1.63 -12.59 27.32
N TYR A 64 1.14 -11.45 27.80
CA TYR A 64 1.13 -11.10 29.22
C TYR A 64 -0.23 -11.31 29.91
N ASP A 65 -1.18 -11.95 29.24
CA ASP A 65 -2.54 -12.21 29.76
C ASP A 65 -3.31 -10.92 30.16
N LEU A 66 -3.08 -9.83 29.42
CA LEU A 66 -3.72 -8.53 29.64
C LEU A 66 -4.69 -8.13 28.53
N ILE A 67 -4.89 -8.99 27.53
CA ILE A 67 -5.80 -8.70 26.41
C ILE A 67 -7.22 -8.34 26.89
N GLY A 68 -7.62 -8.92 28.02
CA GLY A 68 -8.93 -8.71 28.62
C GLY A 68 -9.25 -7.26 28.99
N TYR A 69 -8.23 -6.43 29.22
CA TYR A 69 -8.41 -5.01 29.55
C TYR A 69 -8.81 -4.16 28.34
N ILE A 70 -8.43 -4.57 27.12
CA ILE A 70 -8.75 -3.82 25.89
C ILE A 70 -9.98 -4.36 25.17
N ASP A 71 -10.30 -5.65 25.30
CA ASP A 71 -11.52 -6.24 24.71
C ASP A 71 -12.73 -6.20 25.68
N GLY A 72 -12.49 -5.98 26.98
CA GLY A 72 -13.51 -5.88 28.01
C GLY A 72 -13.94 -7.22 28.63
N SER A 73 -13.25 -8.32 28.33
CA SER A 73 -13.46 -9.61 29.01
C SER A 73 -12.97 -9.56 30.46
N SER A 74 -11.96 -8.74 30.78
CA SER A 74 -11.54 -8.43 32.16
C SER A 74 -12.41 -7.32 32.73
N LYS A 75 -13.52 -7.68 33.35
CA LYS A 75 -14.47 -6.72 33.94
C LYS A 75 -13.93 -6.14 35.24
N CYS A 76 -14.11 -4.83 35.42
CA CYS A 76 -13.80 -4.15 36.67
C CYS A 76 -14.64 -4.75 37.83
N PRO A 77 -14.00 -5.27 38.90
CA PRO A 77 -14.71 -5.78 40.06
C PRO A 77 -15.52 -4.70 40.78
N ALA A 78 -16.48 -5.08 41.60
CA ALA A 78 -17.18 -4.12 42.46
C ALA A 78 -16.20 -3.48 43.46
N GLN A 79 -16.32 -2.16 43.68
CA GLN A 79 -15.48 -1.41 44.61
C GLN A 79 -15.60 -1.90 46.06
N PHE A 80 -16.80 -2.37 46.44
CA PHE A 80 -17.09 -2.86 47.77
C PHE A 80 -17.62 -4.29 47.72
N ILE A 81 -17.27 -5.07 48.74
CA ILE A 81 -17.80 -6.41 49.02
C ILE A 81 -18.45 -6.39 50.39
N ILE A 82 -19.46 -7.23 50.59
CA ILE A 82 -20.12 -7.39 51.88
C ILE A 82 -19.61 -8.69 52.49
N GLU A 83 -18.94 -8.58 53.63
CA GLU A 83 -18.45 -9.72 54.41
C GLU A 83 -18.92 -9.53 55.85
N ASN A 84 -19.61 -10.53 56.42
CA ASN A 84 -20.20 -10.45 57.77
C ASN A 84 -21.07 -9.19 58.01
N ASN A 85 -21.91 -8.81 57.04
CA ASN A 85 -22.74 -7.59 57.05
C ASN A 85 -21.97 -6.25 57.14
N LEU A 86 -20.65 -6.26 56.93
CA LEU A 86 -19.81 -5.06 56.86
C LEU A 86 -19.39 -4.79 55.41
N GLN A 87 -19.44 -3.52 55.02
CA GLN A 87 -19.00 -3.07 53.70
C GLN A 87 -17.48 -2.88 53.72
N LEU A 88 -16.76 -3.73 53.00
CA LEU A 88 -15.31 -3.71 52.88
C LEU A 88 -14.90 -3.29 51.47
N VAL A 89 -13.75 -2.63 51.35
CA VAL A 89 -13.17 -2.29 50.04
C VAL A 89 -12.63 -3.55 49.39
N ASN A 90 -13.02 -3.82 48.16
CA ASN A 90 -12.56 -4.98 47.41
C ASN A 90 -11.08 -4.79 47.01
N PRO A 91 -10.15 -5.64 47.48
CA PRO A 91 -8.74 -5.54 47.07
C PRO A 91 -8.55 -5.76 45.56
N ASN A 92 -9.40 -6.59 44.93
CA ASN A 92 -9.34 -6.87 43.50
C ASN A 92 -9.74 -5.66 42.65
N TYR A 93 -10.58 -4.76 43.17
CA TYR A 93 -10.91 -3.50 42.49
C TYR A 93 -9.68 -2.62 42.32
N LYS A 94 -8.92 -2.41 43.41
CA LYS A 94 -7.68 -1.62 43.35
C LYS A 94 -6.62 -2.27 42.47
N LEU A 95 -6.50 -3.60 42.51
CA LEU A 95 -5.57 -4.34 41.66
C LEU A 95 -5.92 -4.17 40.18
N TRP A 96 -7.19 -4.35 39.84
CA TRP A 96 -7.69 -4.16 38.48
C TRP A 96 -7.45 -2.74 37.98
N GLN A 97 -7.75 -1.71 38.79
CA GLN A 97 -7.52 -0.32 38.42
C GLN A 97 -6.06 0.00 38.15
N ARG A 98 -5.16 -0.52 38.99
CA ARG A 98 -3.71 -0.33 38.81
C ARG A 98 -3.23 -1.00 37.53
N GLN A 99 -3.71 -2.22 37.26
CA GLN A 99 -3.35 -2.93 36.04
C GLN A 99 -3.90 -2.23 34.78
N ASP A 100 -5.17 -1.80 34.79
CA ASP A 100 -5.78 -1.02 33.70
C ASP A 100 -5.01 0.28 33.45
N SER A 101 -4.61 0.99 34.51
CA SER A 101 -3.78 2.19 34.41
C SER A 101 -2.41 1.92 33.77
N LEU A 102 -1.80 0.77 34.08
CA LEU A 102 -0.54 0.35 33.43
C LEU A 102 -0.75 0.04 31.95
N VAL A 103 -1.85 -0.60 31.58
CA VAL A 103 -2.21 -0.85 30.17
C VAL A 103 -2.49 0.48 29.44
N CYS A 104 -3.21 1.43 30.04
CA CYS A 104 -3.39 2.79 29.52
C CYS A 104 -2.05 3.47 29.24
N ASN A 105 -1.17 3.48 30.23
CA ASN A 105 0.17 4.08 30.09
C ASN A 105 0.98 3.40 28.98
N THR A 106 0.83 2.09 28.83
CA THR A 106 1.46 1.30 27.77
C THR A 106 0.93 1.70 26.39
N ILE A 107 -0.39 1.81 26.22
CA ILE A 107 -1.00 2.29 24.97
C ILE A 107 -0.52 3.72 24.66
N MET A 108 -0.47 4.61 25.65
CA MET A 108 0.06 5.97 25.49
C MET A 108 1.53 6.00 25.04
N ALA A 109 2.36 5.10 25.54
CA ALA A 109 3.76 4.99 25.12
C ALA A 109 3.91 4.46 23.68
N PHE A 110 2.92 3.70 23.19
CA PHE A 110 2.89 3.14 21.85
C PHE A 110 2.26 4.04 20.79
N VAL A 111 1.80 5.24 21.15
CA VAL A 111 1.34 6.23 20.17
C VAL A 111 2.38 7.33 19.98
N ASN A 112 2.38 7.94 18.79
CA ASN A 112 3.21 9.10 18.52
C ASN A 112 2.70 10.32 19.34
N HIS A 113 3.59 11.26 19.65
CA HIS A 113 3.29 12.46 20.44
C HIS A 113 2.15 13.30 19.86
N SER A 114 1.94 13.26 18.54
CA SER A 114 0.83 13.92 17.86
C SER A 114 -0.53 13.27 18.12
N ILE A 115 -0.56 11.99 18.51
CA ILE A 115 -1.77 11.21 18.77
C ILE A 115 -2.06 11.10 20.28
N ALA A 116 -1.03 11.16 21.12
CA ALA A 116 -1.18 11.05 22.58
C ALA A 116 -2.28 11.95 23.20
N PRO A 117 -2.47 13.23 22.79
CA PRO A 117 -3.54 14.07 23.32
C PRO A 117 -4.95 13.52 23.10
N ILE A 118 -5.15 12.73 22.05
CA ILE A 118 -6.45 12.12 21.70
C ILE A 118 -6.91 11.11 22.75
N ILE A 119 -5.97 10.42 23.41
CA ILE A 119 -6.28 9.40 24.42
C ILE A 119 -5.90 9.81 25.84
N ALA A 120 -5.27 10.98 26.03
CA ALA A 120 -4.79 11.43 27.34
C ALA A 120 -5.91 11.66 28.37
N HIS A 121 -7.14 11.96 27.91
CA HIS A 121 -8.30 12.22 28.76
C HIS A 121 -9.16 10.96 29.01
N VAL A 122 -8.75 9.83 28.44
CA VAL A 122 -9.51 8.58 28.52
C VAL A 122 -9.20 7.86 29.84
N VAL A 123 -10.24 7.36 30.50
CA VAL A 123 -10.17 6.78 31.85
C VAL A 123 -9.70 5.32 31.85
N THR A 124 -10.03 4.53 30.82
CA THR A 124 -9.77 3.07 30.79
C THR A 124 -9.05 2.62 29.54
N ALA A 125 -8.33 1.50 29.63
CA ALA A 125 -7.55 1.00 28.50
C ALA A 125 -8.46 0.61 27.33
N LYS A 126 -9.62 0.01 27.64
CA LYS A 126 -10.68 -0.29 26.67
C LYS A 126 -11.13 0.95 25.90
N HIS A 127 -11.44 2.04 26.61
CA HIS A 127 -11.93 3.25 25.93
C HIS A 127 -10.81 3.89 25.09
N ALA A 128 -9.55 3.87 25.55
CA ALA A 128 -8.43 4.38 24.77
C ALA A 128 -8.25 3.56 23.49
N TRP A 129 -8.33 2.24 23.61
CA TRP A 129 -8.27 1.30 22.49
C TRP A 129 -9.40 1.52 21.47
N GLU A 130 -10.64 1.66 21.93
CA GLU A 130 -11.83 1.93 21.11
C GLU A 130 -11.73 3.27 20.38
N THR A 131 -11.24 4.34 21.05
CA THR A 131 -11.03 5.65 20.43
C THR A 131 -9.98 5.57 19.31
N LEU A 132 -8.82 4.95 19.55
CA LEU A 132 -7.81 4.75 18.51
C LEU A 132 -8.32 3.89 17.37
N GLN A 133 -9.08 2.84 17.68
CA GLN A 133 -9.70 2.00 16.68
C GLN A 133 -10.70 2.80 15.82
N THR A 134 -11.58 3.57 16.43
CA THR A 134 -12.56 4.37 15.69
C THR A 134 -11.87 5.36 14.76
N ILE A 135 -10.83 6.04 15.25
CA ILE A 135 -10.14 7.09 14.49
C ILE A 135 -9.27 6.51 13.38
N PHE A 136 -8.52 5.43 13.65
CA PHE A 136 -7.47 4.95 12.75
C PHE A 136 -7.82 3.66 12.02
N ALA A 137 -8.78 2.86 12.50
CA ALA A 137 -9.31 1.71 11.76
C ALA A 137 -10.22 2.14 10.60
N SER A 138 -10.85 3.32 10.69
CA SER A 138 -11.65 3.93 9.60
C SER A 138 -10.83 4.10 8.32
N LYS A 139 -9.51 4.24 8.41
CA LYS A 139 -8.63 4.36 7.26
C LYS A 139 -8.21 3.02 6.65
N SER A 140 -8.65 1.88 7.17
CA SER A 140 -8.81 0.68 6.32
C SER A 140 -9.84 0.97 5.24
N GLN A 141 -10.99 1.58 5.59
CA GLN A 141 -11.99 2.02 4.61
C GLN A 141 -11.48 3.17 3.75
N SER A 142 -10.75 4.16 4.28
CA SER A 142 -10.15 5.20 3.42
C SER A 142 -9.06 4.65 2.49
N ARG A 143 -8.24 3.68 2.94
CA ARG A 143 -7.25 2.99 2.08
C ARG A 143 -7.97 2.14 1.03
N ILE A 144 -8.97 1.36 1.42
CA ILE A 144 -9.81 0.58 0.50
C ILE A 144 -10.46 1.50 -0.52
N PHE A 145 -11.05 2.61 -0.08
CA PHE A 145 -11.66 3.61 -0.95
C PHE A 145 -10.65 4.21 -1.91
N GLY A 146 -9.50 4.68 -1.43
CA GLY A 146 -8.44 5.23 -2.27
C GLY A 146 -7.90 4.21 -3.28
N LEU A 147 -7.67 2.96 -2.86
CA LEU A 147 -7.28 1.87 -3.76
C LEU A 147 -8.36 1.57 -4.81
N ARG A 148 -9.64 1.56 -4.41
CA ARG A 148 -10.77 1.39 -5.35
C ARG A 148 -10.92 2.58 -6.29
N GLU A 149 -10.65 3.80 -5.85
CA GLU A 149 -10.66 5.00 -6.68
C GLU A 149 -9.51 4.98 -7.71
N ILE A 150 -8.29 4.65 -7.28
CA ILE A 150 -7.14 4.44 -8.18
C ILE A 150 -7.48 3.35 -9.19
N LEU A 151 -8.01 2.21 -8.72
CA LEU A 151 -8.41 1.11 -9.58
C LEU A 151 -9.48 1.52 -10.59
N ALA A 152 -10.53 2.23 -10.15
CA ALA A 152 -11.61 2.69 -11.02
C ALA A 152 -11.09 3.57 -12.15
N ASN A 153 -10.17 4.48 -11.83
CA ASN A 153 -9.59 5.44 -12.78
C ASN A 153 -8.44 4.86 -13.62
N LEU A 154 -7.87 3.72 -13.25
CA LEU A 154 -6.77 3.10 -13.96
C LEU A 154 -7.18 2.66 -15.38
N ARG A 155 -6.48 3.16 -16.39
CA ARG A 155 -6.67 2.86 -17.83
C ARG A 155 -5.38 2.33 -18.43
N LYS A 156 -5.43 1.46 -19.44
CA LYS A 156 -4.22 1.04 -20.16
C LYS A 156 -3.57 2.25 -20.84
N GLU A 157 -4.28 3.02 -21.65
CA GLU A 157 -3.65 4.10 -22.43
C GLU A 157 -2.46 3.59 -23.26
N THR A 158 -1.35 4.34 -23.31
CA THR A 158 -0.15 4.03 -24.11
C THR A 158 0.84 3.08 -23.43
N ARG A 159 0.61 2.66 -22.17
CA ARG A 159 1.50 1.71 -21.47
C ARG A 159 1.32 0.29 -22.01
N PRO A 160 2.39 -0.53 -21.96
CA PRO A 160 2.30 -1.95 -22.30
C PRO A 160 1.27 -2.70 -21.44
N VAL A 161 0.59 -3.69 -22.03
CA VAL A 161 -0.35 -4.57 -21.34
C VAL A 161 0.25 -5.18 -20.07
N ALA A 162 1.53 -5.58 -20.12
CA ALA A 162 2.25 -6.12 -18.96
C ALA A 162 2.25 -5.19 -17.74
N ASN A 163 2.52 -3.89 -17.96
CA ASN A 163 2.57 -2.93 -16.86
C ASN A 163 1.17 -2.65 -16.31
N TYR A 164 0.18 -2.50 -17.20
CA TYR A 164 -1.21 -2.29 -16.82
C TYR A 164 -1.77 -3.44 -15.97
N MET A 165 -1.54 -4.68 -16.40
CA MET A 165 -2.01 -5.88 -15.69
C MET A 165 -1.31 -6.03 -14.33
N LYS A 166 0.00 -5.78 -14.27
CA LYS A 166 0.76 -5.82 -13.00
C LYS A 166 0.23 -4.79 -11.99
N GLU A 167 -0.09 -3.58 -12.43
CA GLU A 167 -0.60 -2.51 -11.57
C GLU A 167 -1.99 -2.87 -11.00
N ILE A 168 -2.89 -3.39 -11.84
CA ILE A 168 -4.19 -3.92 -11.38
C ILE A 168 -4.00 -5.02 -10.34
N LYS A 169 -3.11 -5.99 -10.61
CA LYS A 169 -2.86 -7.10 -9.69
C LYS A 169 -2.32 -6.62 -8.34
N THR A 170 -1.38 -5.68 -8.36
CA THR A 170 -0.81 -5.07 -7.16
C THR A 170 -1.89 -4.42 -6.30
N ILE A 171 -2.77 -3.62 -6.92
CA ILE A 171 -3.88 -2.96 -6.20
C ILE A 171 -4.88 -4.01 -5.66
N ALA A 172 -5.17 -5.05 -6.42
CA ALA A 172 -6.05 -6.14 -6.00
C ALA A 172 -5.50 -6.91 -4.80
N ASP A 173 -4.20 -7.19 -4.80
CA ASP A 173 -3.51 -7.86 -3.69
C ASP A 173 -3.48 -6.96 -2.45
N ASP A 174 -3.28 -5.65 -2.61
CA ASP A 174 -3.36 -4.65 -1.53
C ASP A 174 -4.78 -4.54 -0.93
N LEU A 175 -5.81 -4.65 -1.78
CA LEU A 175 -7.21 -4.68 -1.38
C LEU A 175 -7.54 -5.97 -0.62
N ALA A 176 -7.06 -7.12 -1.09
CA ALA A 176 -7.19 -8.39 -0.40
C ALA A 176 -6.51 -8.36 0.98
N TYR A 177 -5.28 -7.83 1.05
CA TYR A 177 -4.55 -7.61 2.31
C TYR A 177 -5.30 -6.68 3.27
N SER A 178 -6.05 -5.70 2.74
CA SER A 178 -6.86 -4.77 3.52
C SER A 178 -8.24 -5.32 3.91
N GLY A 179 -8.55 -6.58 3.57
CA GLY A 179 -9.82 -7.23 3.91
C GLY A 179 -10.98 -6.95 2.94
N SER A 180 -10.69 -6.42 1.74
CA SER A 180 -11.68 -6.20 0.67
C SER A 180 -11.21 -6.82 -0.65
N PRO A 181 -11.05 -8.16 -0.72
CA PRO A 181 -10.59 -8.83 -1.94
C PRO A 181 -11.56 -8.59 -3.10
N LEU A 182 -11.02 -8.53 -4.31
CA LEU A 182 -11.82 -8.48 -5.54
C LEU A 182 -12.08 -9.89 -6.05
N THR A 183 -13.28 -10.11 -6.56
CA THR A 183 -13.58 -11.35 -7.28
C THR A 183 -12.86 -11.39 -8.62
N ASN A 184 -12.65 -12.57 -9.18
CA ASN A 184 -12.08 -12.71 -10.52
C ASN A 184 -12.93 -11.98 -11.58
N GLU A 185 -14.25 -12.00 -11.44
CA GLU A 185 -15.17 -11.27 -12.32
C GLU A 185 -14.98 -9.75 -12.25
N GLU A 186 -14.86 -9.19 -11.04
CA GLU A 186 -14.57 -7.76 -10.84
C GLU A 186 -13.23 -7.38 -11.48
N LEU A 187 -12.22 -8.23 -11.35
CA LEU A 187 -10.91 -8.02 -12.00
C LEU A 187 -11.01 -8.02 -13.52
N VAL A 188 -11.68 -9.02 -14.11
CA VAL A 188 -11.87 -9.12 -15.55
C VAL A 188 -12.63 -7.90 -16.08
N ILE A 189 -13.74 -7.52 -15.43
CA ILE A 189 -14.51 -6.32 -15.79
C ILE A 189 -13.62 -5.09 -15.73
N LYS A 190 -12.81 -4.95 -14.67
CA LYS A 190 -11.94 -3.80 -14.50
C LYS A 190 -10.87 -3.73 -15.58
N VAL A 191 -10.20 -4.84 -15.89
CA VAL A 191 -9.21 -4.93 -16.98
C VAL A 191 -9.86 -4.49 -18.29
N LEU A 192 -10.99 -5.10 -18.67
CA LEU A 192 -11.67 -4.79 -19.94
C LEU A 192 -12.21 -3.36 -20.02
N SER A 193 -12.53 -2.73 -18.89
CA SER A 193 -12.99 -1.34 -18.84
C SER A 193 -11.89 -0.32 -19.15
N GLY A 194 -10.63 -0.67 -18.86
CA GLY A 194 -9.51 0.25 -19.04
C GLY A 194 -8.77 0.09 -20.37
N LEU A 195 -9.13 -0.90 -21.19
CA LEU A 195 -8.54 -1.09 -22.51
C LEU A 195 -9.01 -0.02 -23.50
N GLY A 196 -8.12 0.34 -24.43
CA GLY A 196 -8.39 1.28 -25.51
C GLY A 196 -9.15 0.64 -26.69
N PRO A 197 -9.53 1.45 -27.70
CA PRO A 197 -10.29 0.99 -28.86
C PRO A 197 -9.57 -0.09 -29.67
N GLU A 198 -8.24 -0.14 -29.63
CA GLU A 198 -7.40 -1.13 -30.31
C GLU A 198 -7.58 -2.57 -29.78
N PHE A 199 -8.20 -2.71 -28.59
CA PHE A 199 -8.54 -4.00 -27.97
C PHE A 199 -10.05 -4.31 -28.04
N LYS A 200 -10.84 -3.57 -28.84
CA LYS A 200 -12.31 -3.73 -28.88
C LYS A 200 -12.74 -5.13 -29.31
N GLU A 201 -12.08 -5.71 -30.31
CA GLU A 201 -12.41 -7.04 -30.85
C GLU A 201 -12.22 -8.14 -29.81
N ILE A 202 -11.04 -8.20 -29.19
CA ILE A 202 -10.77 -9.17 -28.13
C ILE A 202 -11.65 -8.94 -26.90
N SER A 203 -11.95 -7.69 -26.56
CA SER A 203 -12.86 -7.37 -25.45
C SER A 203 -14.28 -7.86 -25.71
N ALA A 204 -14.76 -7.79 -26.96
CA ALA A 204 -16.07 -8.33 -27.33
C ALA A 204 -16.09 -9.86 -27.27
N ALA A 205 -15.03 -10.51 -27.76
CA ALA A 205 -14.89 -11.97 -27.71
C ALA A 205 -14.87 -12.50 -26.26
N ILE A 206 -14.18 -11.81 -25.35
CA ILE A 206 -14.14 -12.19 -23.93
C ILE A 206 -15.52 -12.02 -23.27
N ARG A 207 -16.25 -10.93 -23.58
CA ARG A 207 -17.60 -10.70 -23.03
C ARG A 207 -18.65 -11.68 -23.56
N ALA A 208 -18.45 -12.26 -24.74
CA ALA A 208 -19.36 -13.22 -25.35
C ALA A 208 -19.12 -14.67 -24.88
N ARG A 209 -18.08 -14.93 -24.09
CA ARG A 209 -17.83 -16.26 -23.52
C ARG A 209 -18.86 -16.61 -22.45
N ASP A 210 -19.35 -17.85 -22.48
CA ASP A 210 -20.20 -18.40 -21.42
C ASP A 210 -19.38 -18.87 -20.20
N ASN A 211 -18.12 -19.27 -20.41
CA ASN A 211 -17.23 -19.73 -19.34
C ASN A 211 -16.37 -18.57 -18.79
N PRO A 212 -16.20 -18.47 -17.46
CA PRO A 212 -15.38 -17.43 -16.85
C PRO A 212 -13.90 -17.60 -17.26
N ILE A 213 -13.28 -16.50 -17.66
CA ILE A 213 -11.84 -16.42 -17.95
C ILE A 213 -11.07 -16.10 -16.66
N SER A 214 -9.95 -16.77 -16.40
CA SER A 214 -9.08 -16.41 -15.28
C SER A 214 -8.28 -15.13 -15.59
N PHE A 215 -7.79 -14.47 -14.55
CA PHE A 215 -6.90 -13.31 -14.71
C PHE A 215 -5.64 -13.66 -15.52
N GLU A 216 -5.08 -14.86 -15.30
CA GLU A 216 -3.86 -15.34 -15.97
C GLU A 216 -4.13 -15.62 -17.45
N GLU A 217 -5.22 -16.30 -17.79
CA GLU A 217 -5.59 -16.54 -19.19
C GLU A 217 -5.88 -15.22 -19.90
N LEU A 218 -6.59 -14.30 -19.23
CA LEU A 218 -6.83 -12.96 -19.77
C LEU A 218 -5.54 -12.22 -20.07
N TYR A 219 -4.55 -12.32 -19.17
CA TYR A 219 -3.24 -11.70 -19.37
C TYR A 219 -2.53 -12.21 -20.62
N ASP A 220 -2.45 -13.53 -20.79
CA ASP A 220 -1.81 -14.14 -21.96
C ASP A 220 -2.49 -13.73 -23.27
N LYS A 221 -3.83 -13.70 -23.27
CA LYS A 221 -4.62 -13.31 -24.44
C LYS A 221 -4.40 -11.84 -24.81
N LEU A 222 -4.35 -10.95 -23.83
CA LEU A 222 -4.11 -9.52 -24.07
C LEU A 222 -2.68 -9.25 -24.54
N LEU A 223 -1.68 -9.97 -24.03
CA LEU A 223 -0.30 -9.88 -24.51
C LEU A 223 -0.18 -10.31 -25.98
N ALA A 224 -0.78 -11.45 -26.34
CA ALA A 224 -0.79 -11.91 -27.73
C ALA A 224 -1.49 -10.91 -28.67
N HIS A 225 -2.58 -10.29 -28.20
CA HIS A 225 -3.29 -9.26 -28.97
C HIS A 225 -2.49 -7.97 -29.11
N GLU A 226 -1.74 -7.55 -28.08
CA GLU A 226 -0.87 -6.38 -28.15
C GLU A 226 0.20 -6.53 -29.26
N VAL A 227 0.79 -7.73 -29.37
CA VAL A 227 1.71 -8.06 -30.46
C VAL A 227 1.00 -7.99 -31.81
N PHE A 228 -0.20 -8.56 -31.93
CA PHE A 228 -0.99 -8.50 -33.17
C PHE A 228 -1.30 -7.06 -33.60
N VAL A 229 -1.74 -6.21 -32.68
CA VAL A 229 -2.03 -4.78 -32.95
C VAL A 229 -0.78 -4.05 -33.43
N GLN A 230 0.39 -4.30 -32.83
CA GLN A 230 1.66 -3.71 -33.27
C GLN A 230 2.03 -4.06 -34.72
N TYR A 231 1.66 -5.24 -35.21
CA TYR A 231 1.93 -5.67 -36.59
C TYR A 231 0.84 -5.24 -37.59
N SER A 232 -0.38 -5.00 -37.12
CA SER A 232 -1.53 -4.67 -37.98
C SER A 232 -1.72 -3.17 -38.21
N GLU A 233 -1.07 -2.30 -37.41
CA GLU A 233 -0.94 -0.89 -37.78
C GLU A 233 0.13 -0.69 -38.89
N PRO A 234 -0.24 -0.28 -40.11
CA PRO A 234 0.75 0.19 -41.07
C PRO A 234 1.41 1.44 -40.49
N LYS A 235 2.73 1.41 -40.28
CA LYS A 235 3.52 2.64 -40.12
C LYS A 235 3.09 3.60 -41.22
N ALA A 236 2.45 4.71 -40.86
CA ALA A 236 2.14 5.76 -41.80
C ALA A 236 3.45 6.16 -42.48
N VAL A 237 3.63 5.73 -43.73
CA VAL A 237 4.74 6.17 -44.56
C VAL A 237 4.52 7.67 -44.72
N ALA A 238 5.41 8.47 -44.13
CA ALA A 238 5.43 9.91 -44.35
C ALA A 238 5.37 10.14 -45.87
N PRO A 239 4.51 11.05 -46.37
CA PRO A 239 4.45 11.29 -47.80
C PRO A 239 5.84 11.76 -48.23
N VAL A 240 6.47 11.01 -49.14
CA VAL A 240 7.70 11.44 -49.79
C VAL A 240 7.37 12.73 -50.54
N VAL A 241 7.78 13.86 -49.97
CA VAL A 241 7.71 15.16 -50.65
C VAL A 241 8.65 15.08 -51.84
N THR A 242 8.10 14.79 -53.02
CA THR A 242 8.86 14.78 -54.26
C THR A 242 8.91 16.22 -54.75
N ALA A 243 9.98 16.95 -54.45
CA ALA A 243 10.19 18.29 -54.97
C ALA A 243 10.54 18.22 -56.47
N GLN A 244 9.60 18.58 -57.35
CA GLN A 244 9.89 18.79 -58.77
C GLN A 244 10.68 20.10 -58.94
N PHE A 245 11.96 19.97 -59.29
CA PHE A 245 12.83 21.08 -59.64
C PHE A 245 12.63 21.43 -61.12
N ASN A 246 11.83 22.45 -61.41
CA ASN A 246 11.74 23.02 -62.76
C ASN A 246 12.98 23.89 -63.02
N GLN A 247 13.96 23.38 -63.77
CA GLN A 247 14.97 24.23 -64.40
C GLN A 247 14.32 25.06 -65.49
N ARG A 248 14.01 26.32 -65.17
CA ARG A 248 13.77 27.37 -66.17
C ARG A 248 15.10 27.63 -66.88
N VAL A 249 15.26 27.09 -68.09
CA VAL A 249 16.31 27.54 -69.02
C VAL A 249 15.89 28.90 -69.54
N SER A 250 16.54 29.94 -69.02
CA SER A 250 16.44 31.32 -69.47
C SER A 250 17.21 31.46 -70.80
N ASN A 251 16.52 31.37 -71.94
CA ASN A 251 17.05 31.89 -73.20
C ASN A 251 16.47 33.27 -73.46
N ALA A 252 17.25 34.27 -73.08
CA ALA A 252 17.02 35.65 -73.43
C ALA A 252 17.49 35.90 -74.88
N GLN A 253 16.58 36.48 -75.65
CA GLN A 253 16.78 37.38 -76.79
C GLN A 253 17.27 36.76 -78.11
N ILE A 254 16.46 36.89 -79.15
CA ILE A 254 16.63 37.95 -80.16
C ILE A 254 15.30 38.17 -80.88
N SER A 255 14.83 39.40 -80.77
CA SER A 255 13.79 40.03 -81.57
C SER A 255 14.31 40.30 -82.98
N GLN A 256 13.67 39.72 -83.99
CA GLN A 256 13.61 40.34 -85.32
C GLN A 256 12.16 40.36 -85.81
N GLN A 257 11.70 41.59 -85.97
CA GLN A 257 10.44 41.97 -86.59
C GLN A 257 10.44 41.69 -88.10
N ARG A 258 9.21 41.67 -88.63
CA ARG A 258 8.76 41.92 -90.00
C ARG A 258 8.45 40.66 -90.81
N ASN A 259 7.16 40.37 -90.94
CA ASN A 259 6.64 40.01 -92.23
C ASN A 259 5.17 40.47 -92.38
N TYR A 260 5.00 41.57 -93.11
CA TYR A 260 3.83 41.88 -93.90
C TYR A 260 4.35 42.54 -95.18
N ASN A 261 4.20 41.86 -96.31
CA ASN A 261 3.63 42.42 -97.54
C ASN A 261 3.70 41.38 -98.69
N ASN A 262 2.53 40.82 -98.95
CA ASN A 262 1.81 40.76 -100.23
C ASN A 262 2.52 41.21 -101.54
N VAL A 263 2.10 40.52 -102.63
CA VAL A 263 2.13 40.87 -104.07
C VAL A 263 3.34 40.41 -104.92
N GLY A 264 3.13 39.30 -105.66
CA GLY A 264 2.90 39.30 -107.12
C GLY A 264 4.03 39.62 -108.11
N ASN A 265 4.26 38.67 -109.05
CA ASN A 265 4.74 38.77 -110.44
C ASN A 265 6.13 39.41 -110.71
N GLN A 266 7.10 38.67 -111.26
CA GLN A 266 7.29 38.34 -112.68
C GLN A 266 7.48 39.54 -113.64
N ILE A 267 8.71 39.62 -114.17
CA ILE A 267 9.10 39.80 -115.59
C ILE A 267 9.21 41.23 -116.17
N LEU A 268 10.47 41.56 -116.49
CA LEU A 268 11.07 42.24 -117.67
C LEU A 268 10.42 43.46 -118.35
N GLN A 269 11.35 44.40 -118.64
CA GLN A 269 11.37 45.55 -119.55
C GLN A 269 10.91 46.90 -118.99
#